data_AF-X1TDQ5-F1
#
_entry.id   AF-X1TDQ5-F1
#
_cell.length_a   1.000
_cell.length_b   1.000
_cell.length_c   1.000
_cell.angle_alpha   90.00
_cell.angle_beta   90.00
_cell.angle_gamma   90.00
#
_symmetry.space_group_name_H-M   'P 1'
#
loop_
_entity.id
_entity.type
_entity.pdbx_description
1 polymer ?
#
loop_
_entity_poly.entity_id
_entity_poly.type
_entity_poly.pdbx_seq_one_letter_code
_entity_poly.pdbx_strand_id
1 'polypeptide(L)' 'MSRKRVIIIGAAGRDFHNFNTYYRGNENYQVVAFTATQIFDIAGRKYPVELAGDLYPDGIPIYEQK' A
#
# COMPACT_ATOMS: atom_id res chain seq x y z
N MET A 1 -12.81 -16.81 5.00
CA MET A 1 -13.33 -15.52 5.53
C MET A 1 -13.03 -14.43 4.51
N SER A 2 -13.80 -13.34 4.43
CA SER A 2 -13.46 -12.21 3.58
C SER A 2 -12.22 -11.49 4.14
N ARG A 3 -11.27 -11.11 3.26
CA ARG A 3 -10.09 -10.34 3.68
C ARG A 3 -10.52 -8.97 4.18
N LYS A 4 -9.87 -8.48 5.24
CA LYS A 4 -10.08 -7.10 5.71
C LYS A 4 -9.42 -6.13 4.74
N ARG A 5 -10.23 -5.26 4.12
CA ARG A 5 -9.75 -4.21 3.22
C ARG A 5 -9.22 -3.04 4.04
N VAL A 6 -8.00 -2.61 3.76
CA VAL A 6 -7.28 -1.57 4.52
C VAL A 6 -6.76 -0.50 3.56
N ILE A 7 -6.85 0.76 3.97
CA ILE A 7 -6.12 1.88 3.37
C ILE A 7 -5.06 2.29 4.38
N ILE A 8 -3.82 2.45 3.94
CA ILE A 8 -2.73 2.98 4.77
C ILE A 8 -2.57 4.46 4.44
N ILE A 9 -2.67 5.31 5.46
CA ILE A 9 -2.44 6.76 5.31
C ILE A 9 -0.94 7.00 5.43
N GLY A 10 -0.35 7.57 4.38
CA GLY A 10 1.09 7.73 4.20
C GLY A 10 1.65 6.78 3.14
N ALA A 11 2.65 7.26 2.39
CA ALA A 11 3.27 6.53 1.28
C ALA A 11 4.79 6.71 1.25
N ALA A 12 5.44 6.59 2.42
CA ALA A 12 6.89 6.56 2.56
C ALA A 12 7.31 5.92 3.90
N GLY A 13 8.61 5.78 4.12
CA GLY A 13 9.20 5.48 5.42
C GLY A 13 8.47 4.38 6.22
N ARG A 14 7.86 4.78 7.34
CA ARG A 14 7.16 3.87 8.27
C ARG A 14 5.96 3.17 7.64
N ASP A 15 5.25 3.83 6.74
CA ASP A 15 4.00 3.29 6.18
C ASP A 15 4.28 2.10 5.26
N PHE A 16 5.31 2.25 4.42
CA PHE A 16 5.85 1.14 3.65
C PHE A 16 6.49 0.08 4.54
N HIS A 17 7.17 0.47 5.62
CA HIS A 17 7.73 -0.50 6.57
C HIS A 17 6.64 -1.37 7.22
N ASN A 18 5.57 -0.77 7.72
CA ASN A 18 4.43 -1.49 8.29
C ASN A 18 3.77 -2.42 7.27
N PHE A 19 3.61 -1.96 6.03
CA PHE A 19 3.16 -2.81 4.94
C PHE A 19 4.07 -4.04 4.79
N ASN A 20 5.37 -3.83 4.64
CA ASN A 20 6.35 -4.89 4.40
C ASN A 20 6.48 -5.89 5.55
N THR A 21 6.30 -5.46 6.80
CA THR A 21 6.50 -6.31 7.98
C THR A 21 5.25 -7.02 8.46
N TYR A 22 4.07 -6.45 8.23
CA TYR A 22 2.82 -7.01 8.78
C TYR A 22 1.77 -7.39 7.74
N TYR A 23 1.62 -6.59 6.68
CA TYR A 23 0.55 -6.77 5.70
C TYR A 23 0.97 -7.60 4.49
N ARG A 24 2.23 -7.50 4.07
CA ARG A 24 2.77 -8.22 2.91
C ARG A 24 2.72 -9.73 3.16
N GLY A 25 2.04 -10.45 2.27
CA GLY A 25 1.86 -11.91 2.37
C GLY A 25 0.81 -12.35 3.41
N ASN A 26 0.17 -11.43 4.14
CA ASN A 26 -0.84 -11.76 5.14
C ASN A 26 -2.23 -11.87 4.50
N GLU A 27 -2.68 -13.10 4.28
CA GLU A 27 -3.96 -13.38 3.60
C GLU A 27 -5.20 -12.90 4.37
N ASN A 28 -5.07 -12.46 5.62
CA ASN A 28 -6.17 -11.88 6.37
C ASN A 28 -6.49 -10.44 5.92
N TYR A 29 -5.57 -9.78 5.21
CA TYR A 29 -5.67 -8.38 4.83
C TYR A 29 -5.50 -8.17 3.33
N GLN A 30 -6.08 -7.07 2.85
CA GLN A 30 -5.87 -6.55 1.51
C GLN A 30 -5.69 -5.03 1.62
N VAL A 31 -4.45 -4.58 1.47
CA VAL A 31 -4.13 -3.15 1.40
C VAL A 31 -4.51 -2.66 0.01
N VAL A 32 -5.63 -1.94 -0.08
CA VAL A 32 -6.20 -1.52 -1.37
C VAL A 32 -5.64 -0.21 -1.88
N ALA A 33 -5.01 0.59 -1.00
CA ALA A 33 -4.36 1.83 -1.37
C ALA A 33 -3.42 2.32 -0.27
N PHE A 34 -2.42 3.09 -0.68
CA PHE A 34 -1.79 4.12 0.16
C PHE A 34 -2.40 5.49 -0.17
N THR A 35 -2.32 6.44 0.76
CA THR A 35 -2.62 7.85 0.47
C THR A 35 -1.46 8.76 0.86
N ALA A 36 -1.29 9.90 0.19
CA ALA A 36 -0.25 10.86 0.54
C ALA A 36 -0.63 12.30 0.18
N THR A 37 -0.07 13.27 0.92
CA THR A 37 -0.23 14.72 0.68
C THR A 37 1.11 15.46 0.58
N GLN A 38 2.18 14.95 1.21
CA GLN A 38 3.43 15.71 1.39
C GLN A 38 4.48 15.50 0.29
N ILE A 39 4.40 14.42 -0.48
CA ILE A 39 5.45 14.06 -1.45
C ILE A 39 5.00 14.48 -2.85
N PHE A 40 5.75 15.39 -3.46
CA PHE A 40 5.48 15.86 -4.82
C PHE A 40 5.48 14.68 -5.81
N ASP A 41 4.46 14.64 -6.68
CA ASP A 41 4.32 13.65 -7.77
C ASP A 41 4.26 12.17 -7.32
N ILE A 42 3.94 11.89 -6.06
CA ILE A 42 3.74 10.51 -5.60
C ILE A 42 2.33 9.98 -5.87
N ALA A 43 1.33 10.86 -5.82
CA ALA A 43 -0.06 10.49 -6.09
C ALA A 43 -0.21 10.10 -7.57
N GLY A 44 -0.92 8.99 -7.82
CA GLY A 44 -1.02 8.39 -9.15
C GLY A 44 0.06 7.34 -9.44
N ARG A 45 1.12 7.25 -8.63
CA ARG A 45 2.07 6.14 -8.68
C ARG A 45 1.52 4.91 -7.96
N LYS A 46 2.25 3.81 -8.04
CA LYS A 46 1.98 2.58 -7.29
C LYS A 46 3.16 2.22 -6.42
N TYR A 47 2.88 1.61 -5.27
CA TYR A 47 3.87 0.80 -4.57
C TYR A 47 4.28 -0.36 -5.49
N PRO A 48 5.59 -0.57 -5.74
CA PRO A 48 6.07 -1.43 -6.82
C PRO A 48 5.66 -2.90 -6.66
N VAL A 49 5.37 -3.57 -7.78
CA VAL A 49 4.97 -4.99 -7.81
C VAL A 49 6.06 -5.88 -7.23
N GLU A 50 7.33 -5.54 -7.51
CA GLU A 50 8.51 -6.30 -7.07
C GLU A 50 8.69 -6.26 -5.54
N LEU A 51 8.08 -5.28 -4.86
CA LEU A 51 8.14 -5.10 -3.42
C LEU A 51 6.84 -5.52 -2.71
N ALA A 52 5.73 -5.60 -3.44
CA ALA A 52 4.40 -5.85 -2.90
C ALA A 52 4.13 -7.34 -2.61
N GLY A 53 4.84 -8.24 -3.28
CA GLY A 53 4.70 -9.69 -3.13
C GLY A 53 3.48 -10.27 -3.86
N ASP A 54 3.35 -11.60 -3.84
CA ASP A 54 2.45 -12.37 -4.71
C ASP A 54 0.96 -12.01 -4.59
N LEU A 55 0.55 -11.43 -3.46
CA LEU A 55 -0.84 -11.00 -3.23
C LEU A 55 -1.20 -9.70 -3.97
N TYR A 56 -0.23 -9.01 -4.58
CA TYR A 56 -0.40 -7.70 -5.22
C TYR A 56 0.32 -7.64 -6.59
N PRO A 57 -0.10 -8.45 -7.58
CA PRO A 57 0.56 -8.55 -8.89
C PRO A 57 0.56 -7.22 -9.68
N ASP A 58 -0.42 -6.35 -9.42
CA ASP A 58 -0.55 -5.04 -10.07
C ASP A 58 0.03 -3.88 -9.23
N GLY A 59 0.65 -4.19 -8.10
CA GLY A 59 1.13 -3.22 -7.12
C GLY A 59 -0.04 -2.62 -6.34
N ILE A 60 0.26 -1.59 -5.52
CA ILE A 60 -0.76 -0.95 -4.67
C ILE A 60 -0.85 0.54 -5.06
N PRO A 61 -2.01 1.05 -5.48
CA PRO A 61 -2.13 2.44 -5.89
C PRO A 61 -1.87 3.41 -4.74
N ILE A 62 -1.28 4.55 -5.06
CA ILE A 62 -1.07 5.67 -4.15
C ILE A 62 -1.99 6.81 -4.60
N TYR A 63 -2.96 7.17 -3.76
CA TYR A 63 -3.88 8.26 -4.05
C TYR A 63 -3.50 9.54 -3.30
N GLU A 64 -3.97 10.67 -3.82
CA GLU A 64 -3.92 11.93 -3.08
C GLU A 64 -4.81 11.84 -1.83
N GLN A 65 -4.29 12.29 -0.69
CA GLN A 65 -5.05 12.46 0.53
C GLN A 65 -5.72 13.85 0.53
N LYS A 66 -7.05 13.88 0.50
CA LYS A 66 -7.86 15.11 0.59
C LYS A 66 -8.58 15.21 1.93
#